data_AF-A0A6M0C9I9-F1
#
_entry.id   AF-A0A6M0C9I9-F1
#
_cell.length_a   1.000
_cell.length_b   1.000
_cell.length_c   1.000
_cell.angle_alpha   90.00
_cell.angle_beta   90.00
_cell.angle_gamma   90.00
#
_symmetry.space_group_name_H-M   'P 1'
#
loop_
_entity.id
_entity.type
_entity.pdbx_description
1 polymer ?
#
loop_
_entity_poly.entity_id
_entity_poly.type
_entity_poly.pdbx_seq_one_letter_code
_entity_poly.pdbx_strand_id
1 'polypeptide(L)'
;NLTISNFTPKPHTPFQWFVVSKGDLERKQGLLKRAFRKMKGVKANYTDVRLSAMEDFLGRGDRRLGPVIRRAWELGAGMDSWWENLDRAFAAWCGAIAEAEDLFEGGAIAEDSRSSRSRVRNAHLTIPKELDRPLPWDHINTGIHKDWLKEDWQRALEAATVPDCSFDRCSHCGVCGPDLGHNVVIEPAPVPEFAGQFKPKTAKALRLRVWFGKLGDMALVGHLDTAKLFERAARRAAIPVSFSNGFRPSPRIKIASALPLGTTSSGEIVDFELSEEMDAIEFKQRLSDRLPPGVPIYRVEPVDLAIPAASRLLEKAEYFIEVAAIVPNGLEPSWGSWVKGVMDATSLLWSKRTKSGDRLSAGPVSVPQVQRPKQKGQAQ
;
A
#
# COMPACT_ATOMS: atom_id res chain seq x y z
N ASN A 1 7.34 10.18 22.22
CA ASN A 1 6.41 9.07 21.90
C ASN A 1 7.24 7.85 21.55
N LEU A 2 6.98 6.72 22.20
CA LEU A 2 7.62 5.43 21.94
C LEU A 2 6.53 4.43 21.55
N THR A 3 6.77 3.60 20.53
CA THR A 3 5.86 2.50 20.17
C THR A 3 6.58 1.18 20.43
N ILE A 4 5.96 0.33 21.24
CA ILE A 4 6.45 -1.01 21.58
C ILE A 4 5.66 -2.02 20.75
N SER A 5 6.36 -2.65 19.80
CA SER A 5 5.82 -3.73 18.97
C SER A 5 6.08 -5.08 19.62
N ASN A 6 5.15 -6.02 19.44
CA ASN A 6 5.34 -7.40 19.86
C ASN A 6 6.28 -8.12 18.89
N PHE A 7 7.04 -9.08 19.40
CA PHE A 7 7.84 -9.97 18.57
C PHE A 7 6.98 -11.18 18.15
N THR A 8 6.80 -11.36 16.84
CA THR A 8 6.13 -12.52 16.25
C THR A 8 7.15 -13.31 15.43
N PRO A 9 7.48 -14.57 15.81
CA PRO A 9 8.37 -15.43 15.05
C PRO A 9 8.01 -15.53 13.56
N LYS A 10 9.01 -15.63 12.69
CA LYS A 10 8.81 -15.72 11.24
C LYS A 10 9.52 -16.96 10.65
N PRO A 11 8.97 -17.56 9.59
CA PRO A 11 9.65 -18.58 8.80
C PRO A 11 11.08 -18.18 8.41
N HIS A 12 11.97 -19.17 8.33
CA HIS A 12 13.38 -18.99 7.94
C HIS A 12 14.18 -18.04 8.86
N THR A 13 13.76 -17.89 10.11
CA THR A 13 14.50 -17.16 11.15
C THR A 13 14.91 -18.11 12.28
N PRO A 14 15.90 -17.76 13.11
CA PRO A 14 16.33 -18.60 14.24
C PRO A 14 15.18 -18.91 15.22
N PHE A 15 14.20 -18.02 15.32
CA PHE A 15 13.04 -18.19 16.20
C PHE A 15 11.86 -18.91 15.54
N GLN A 16 12.00 -19.46 14.33
CA GLN A 16 10.88 -20.06 13.58
C GLN A 16 10.17 -21.23 14.29
N TRP A 17 10.82 -21.86 15.27
CA TRP A 17 10.24 -22.92 16.11
C TRP A 17 9.56 -22.41 17.38
N PHE A 18 9.68 -21.11 17.68
CA PHE A 18 9.16 -20.52 18.89
C PHE A 18 7.67 -20.20 18.77
N VAL A 19 6.95 -20.35 19.88
CA VAL A 19 5.54 -19.98 20.01
C VAL A 19 5.38 -18.87 21.01
N VAL A 20 4.68 -17.82 20.61
CA VAL A 20 4.35 -16.69 21.47
C VAL A 20 2.88 -16.80 21.84
N SER A 21 2.60 -17.03 23.12
CA SER A 21 1.21 -17.01 23.62
C SER A 21 0.75 -15.58 23.88
N LYS A 22 -0.55 -15.33 23.67
CA LYS A 22 -1.22 -14.07 24.03
C LYS A 22 -0.92 -13.67 25.48
N GLY A 23 -1.03 -14.63 26.40
CA GLY A 23 -0.77 -14.41 27.83
C GLY A 23 0.68 -14.00 28.13
N ASP A 24 1.67 -14.53 27.40
CA ASP A 24 3.07 -14.12 27.58
C ASP A 24 3.31 -12.69 27.08
N LEU A 25 2.71 -12.31 25.95
CA LEU A 25 2.74 -10.92 25.45
C LEU A 25 2.08 -9.96 26.43
N GLU A 26 0.90 -10.30 26.95
CA GLU A 26 0.20 -9.48 27.95
C GLU A 26 1.03 -9.31 29.23
N ARG A 27 1.66 -10.39 29.71
CA ARG A 27 2.56 -10.35 30.86
C ARG A 27 3.76 -9.44 30.62
N LYS A 28 4.43 -9.59 29.47
CA LYS A 28 5.59 -8.77 29.07
C LYS A 28 5.20 -7.30 28.89
N GLN A 29 4.09 -7.00 28.21
CA GLN A 29 3.57 -5.64 28.12
C GLN A 29 3.22 -5.08 29.50
N GLY A 30 2.68 -5.88 30.42
CA GLY A 30 2.42 -5.50 31.80
C GLY A 30 3.68 -5.06 32.55
N LEU A 31 4.79 -5.77 32.37
CA LEU A 31 6.10 -5.39 32.93
C LEU A 31 6.56 -4.04 32.40
N LEU A 32 6.50 -3.84 31.07
CA LEU A 32 6.89 -2.59 30.44
C LEU A 32 5.99 -1.42 30.87
N LYS A 33 4.67 -1.61 30.89
CA LYS A 33 3.71 -0.59 31.37
C LYS A 33 4.03 -0.13 32.78
N ARG A 34 4.38 -1.06 33.70
CA ARG A 34 4.79 -0.73 35.07
C ARG A 34 6.10 0.07 35.10
N ALA A 35 7.08 -0.28 34.27
CA ALA A 35 8.35 0.43 34.19
C ALA A 35 8.17 1.85 33.60
N PHE A 36 7.47 1.98 32.47
CA PHE A 36 7.27 3.25 31.78
C PHE A 36 6.39 4.23 32.55
N ARG A 37 5.44 3.74 33.38
CA ARG A 37 4.59 4.60 34.23
C ARG A 37 5.39 5.53 35.15
N LYS A 38 6.62 5.15 35.53
CA LYS A 38 7.49 5.94 36.42
C LYS A 38 8.29 7.02 35.69
N MET A 39 8.33 7.03 34.35
CA MET A 39 9.17 7.95 33.57
C MET A 39 8.37 9.17 33.10
N LYS A 40 8.83 10.37 33.48
CA LYS A 40 8.24 11.64 33.02
C LYS A 40 8.63 11.92 31.56
N GLY A 41 7.72 12.52 30.80
CA GLY A 41 7.97 12.90 29.39
C GLY A 41 7.91 11.75 28.38
N VAL A 42 7.65 10.52 28.82
CA VAL A 42 7.55 9.34 27.93
C VAL A 42 6.09 8.92 27.77
N LYS A 43 5.58 9.00 26.54
CA LYS A 43 4.31 8.36 26.14
C LYS A 43 4.62 7.08 25.36
N ALA A 44 4.38 5.94 25.98
CA ALA A 44 4.55 4.61 25.37
C ALA A 44 3.20 4.10 24.83
N ASN A 45 3.17 3.72 23.55
CA ASN A 45 2.06 3.04 22.90
C ASN A 45 2.45 1.57 22.69
N TYR A 46 1.48 0.67 22.72
CA TYR A 46 1.72 -0.77 22.61
C TYR A 46 0.87 -1.34 21.49
N THR A 47 1.45 -2.20 20.65
CA THR A 47 0.68 -2.96 19.66
C THR A 47 -0.27 -3.94 20.36
N ASP A 48 -1.51 -4.03 19.89
CA ASP A 48 -2.48 -4.96 20.43
C ASP A 48 -2.01 -6.41 20.26
N VAL A 49 -2.04 -7.19 21.34
CA VAL A 49 -1.56 -8.59 21.36
C VAL A 49 -2.36 -9.49 20.42
N ARG A 50 -3.61 -9.13 20.12
CA ARG A 50 -4.51 -9.87 19.23
C ARG A 50 -4.01 -9.88 17.80
N LEU A 51 -3.47 -8.75 17.33
CA LEU A 51 -2.83 -8.65 16.01
C LEU A 51 -1.69 -9.66 15.89
N SER A 52 -0.80 -9.67 16.88
CA SER A 52 0.35 -10.57 16.89
C SER A 52 -0.07 -12.03 17.01
N ALA A 53 -1.11 -12.34 17.78
CA ALA A 53 -1.64 -13.71 17.87
C ALA A 53 -2.19 -14.21 16.52
N MET A 54 -2.90 -13.36 15.77
CA MET A 54 -3.36 -13.68 14.42
C MET A 54 -2.19 -13.84 13.44
N GLU A 55 -1.20 -12.94 13.48
CA GLU A 55 0.02 -13.03 12.67
C GLU A 55 0.83 -14.30 12.95
N ASP A 56 0.90 -14.71 14.22
CA ASP A 56 1.63 -15.89 14.70
C ASP A 56 0.96 -17.18 14.23
N PHE A 57 -0.38 -17.22 14.28
CA PHE A 57 -1.17 -18.31 13.72
C PHE A 57 -0.99 -18.43 12.20
N LEU A 58 -1.14 -17.31 11.48
CA LEU A 58 -1.01 -17.28 10.02
C LEU A 58 0.42 -17.57 9.56
N GLY A 59 1.41 -16.97 10.22
CA GLY A 59 2.83 -17.09 9.86
C GLY A 59 3.40 -18.49 10.09
N ARG A 60 2.70 -19.35 10.85
CA ARG A 60 3.13 -20.72 11.14
C ARG A 60 2.27 -21.81 10.51
N GLY A 61 1.17 -21.47 9.84
CA GLY A 61 0.30 -22.49 9.28
C GLY A 61 0.78 -23.01 7.92
N ASP A 62 0.17 -24.12 7.50
CA ASP A 62 0.38 -24.73 6.19
C ASP A 62 -0.85 -24.55 5.29
N ARG A 63 -0.95 -25.35 4.22
CA ARG A 63 -2.06 -25.33 3.26
C ARG A 63 -3.44 -25.49 3.93
N ARG A 64 -3.53 -26.07 5.13
CA ARG A 64 -4.78 -26.19 5.91
C ARG A 64 -5.33 -24.83 6.35
N LEU A 65 -4.54 -23.75 6.31
CA LEU A 65 -5.02 -22.39 6.54
C LEU A 65 -5.99 -21.89 5.45
N GLY A 66 -5.94 -22.43 4.22
CA GLY A 66 -6.75 -21.95 3.11
C GLY A 66 -8.26 -21.86 3.45
N PRO A 67 -8.88 -22.96 3.91
CA PRO A 67 -10.27 -22.95 4.40
C PRO A 67 -10.52 -21.95 5.54
N VAL A 68 -9.59 -21.83 6.50
CA VAL A 68 -9.72 -20.90 7.65
C VAL A 68 -9.70 -19.45 7.21
N ILE A 69 -8.77 -19.07 6.32
CA ILE A 69 -8.66 -17.70 5.79
C ILE A 69 -9.96 -17.32 5.06
N ARG A 70 -10.46 -18.22 4.20
CA ARG A 70 -11.74 -18.04 3.51
C ARG A 70 -12.87 -17.86 4.51
N ARG A 71 -12.93 -18.72 5.53
CA ARG A 71 -14.00 -18.68 6.53
C ARG A 71 -13.95 -17.41 7.38
N ALA A 72 -12.77 -16.96 7.79
CA ALA A 72 -12.59 -15.69 8.51
C ALA A 72 -13.10 -14.50 7.68
N TRP A 73 -12.81 -14.49 6.38
CA TRP A 73 -13.36 -13.48 5.46
C TRP A 73 -14.89 -13.54 5.36
N GLU A 74 -15.48 -14.74 5.24
CA GLU A 74 -16.94 -14.93 5.24
C GLU A 74 -17.59 -14.46 6.55
N LEU A 75 -16.89 -14.59 7.68
CA LEU A 75 -17.29 -14.09 8.99
C LEU A 75 -17.02 -12.59 9.19
N GLY A 76 -16.46 -11.90 8.19
CA GLY A 76 -16.28 -10.44 8.18
C GLY A 76 -14.89 -9.94 8.55
N ALA A 77 -13.86 -10.80 8.56
CA ALA A 77 -12.47 -10.35 8.55
C ALA A 77 -12.19 -9.53 7.28
N GLY A 78 -11.41 -8.47 7.43
CA GLY A 78 -11.09 -7.52 6.37
C GLY A 78 -10.59 -6.20 6.96
N MET A 79 -9.51 -5.67 6.38
CA MET A 79 -8.78 -4.50 6.90
C MET A 79 -8.28 -4.74 8.34
N ASP A 80 -7.75 -5.94 8.60
CA ASP A 80 -7.43 -6.45 9.96
C ASP A 80 -6.35 -5.64 10.68
N SER A 81 -5.45 -5.00 9.93
CA SER A 81 -4.39 -4.13 10.48
C SER A 81 -4.90 -2.75 10.92
N TRP A 82 -6.17 -2.42 10.65
CA TRP A 82 -6.77 -1.14 11.02
C TRP A 82 -7.49 -1.27 12.35
N TRP A 83 -7.14 -0.43 13.31
CA TRP A 83 -7.64 -0.49 14.68
C TRP A 83 -9.17 -0.47 14.79
N GLU A 84 -9.87 0.21 13.88
CA GLU A 84 -11.33 0.26 13.81
C GLU A 84 -12.00 -1.09 13.50
N ASN A 85 -11.27 -2.00 12.87
CA ASN A 85 -11.77 -3.32 12.49
C ASN A 85 -11.23 -4.44 13.36
N LEU A 86 -10.32 -4.15 14.30
CA LEU A 86 -9.60 -5.18 15.05
C LEU A 86 -10.52 -6.11 15.84
N ASP A 87 -11.54 -5.58 16.51
CA ASP A 87 -12.48 -6.42 17.29
C ASP A 87 -13.27 -7.37 16.38
N ARG A 88 -13.77 -6.85 15.25
CA ARG A 88 -14.50 -7.65 14.24
C ARG A 88 -13.60 -8.70 13.62
N ALA A 89 -12.40 -8.31 13.19
CA ALA A 89 -11.43 -9.20 12.59
C ALA A 89 -11.04 -10.31 13.57
N PHE A 90 -10.65 -9.95 14.80
CA PHE A 90 -10.26 -10.91 15.81
C PHE A 90 -11.37 -11.93 16.13
N ALA A 91 -12.62 -11.46 16.27
CA ALA A 91 -13.77 -12.33 16.49
C ALA A 91 -14.00 -13.29 15.28
N ALA A 92 -13.91 -12.78 14.05
CA ALA A 92 -14.04 -13.58 12.84
C ALA A 92 -12.94 -14.66 12.73
N TRP A 93 -11.69 -14.30 13.04
CA TRP A 93 -10.56 -15.23 13.08
C TRP A 93 -10.74 -16.30 14.17
N CYS A 94 -11.13 -15.92 15.40
CA CYS A 94 -11.43 -16.88 16.47
C CYS A 94 -12.53 -17.87 16.05
N GLY A 95 -13.61 -17.38 15.45
CA GLY A 95 -14.72 -18.21 14.99
C GLY A 95 -14.29 -19.18 13.90
N ALA A 96 -13.58 -18.70 12.87
CA ALA A 96 -13.09 -19.53 11.78
C ALA A 96 -12.12 -20.62 12.24
N ILE A 97 -11.29 -20.32 13.24
CA ILE A 97 -10.33 -21.28 13.80
C ILE A 97 -11.05 -22.33 14.66
N ALA A 98 -12.01 -21.91 15.48
CA ALA A 98 -12.82 -22.83 16.28
C ALA A 98 -13.63 -23.81 15.41
N GLU A 99 -14.18 -23.34 14.28
CA GLU A 99 -14.88 -24.19 13.31
C GLU A 99 -13.94 -25.18 12.57
N ALA A 100 -12.63 -24.93 12.61
CA ALA A 100 -11.60 -25.73 11.95
C ALA A 100 -10.74 -26.55 12.93
N GLU A 101 -11.21 -26.77 14.17
CA GLU A 101 -10.44 -27.44 15.23
C GLU A 101 -9.91 -28.82 14.79
N ASP A 102 -10.69 -29.57 14.01
CA ASP A 102 -10.30 -30.88 13.47
C ASP A 102 -9.10 -30.81 12.49
N LEU A 103 -8.81 -29.64 11.91
CA LEU A 103 -7.69 -29.45 10.99
C LEU A 103 -6.38 -29.15 11.72
N PHE A 104 -6.42 -28.74 12.99
CA PHE A 104 -5.25 -28.31 13.75
C PHE A 104 -5.21 -28.99 15.12
N GLU A 105 -4.38 -30.02 15.28
CA GLU A 105 -4.04 -30.54 16.61
C GLU A 105 -3.45 -29.42 17.50
N GLY A 106 -4.27 -28.83 18.37
CA GLY A 106 -3.90 -27.72 19.27
C GLY A 106 -4.10 -26.32 18.69
N GLY A 107 -4.87 -26.14 17.61
CA GLY A 107 -5.13 -24.85 16.98
C GLY A 107 -6.27 -24.05 17.62
N ALA A 108 -6.01 -23.48 18.79
CA ALA A 108 -6.71 -22.26 19.20
C ALA A 108 -5.78 -21.07 18.92
N ILE A 109 -6.32 -19.89 18.54
CA ILE A 109 -5.59 -18.65 18.84
C ILE A 109 -5.37 -18.69 20.34
N ALA A 110 -4.13 -18.94 20.79
CA ALA A 110 -3.83 -19.47 22.12
C ALA A 110 -4.46 -18.67 23.28
N GLU A 111 -5.73 -18.92 23.56
CA GLU A 111 -6.44 -18.60 24.79
C GLU A 111 -6.29 -19.81 25.69
N ASP A 112 -5.14 -19.87 26.34
CA ASP A 112 -4.86 -20.62 27.57
C ASP A 112 -5.53 -22.01 27.68
N SER A 113 -5.68 -22.71 26.54
CA SER A 113 -6.34 -24.00 26.50
C SER A 113 -5.36 -24.98 27.13
N ARG A 114 -5.82 -25.58 28.23
CA ARG A 114 -5.03 -26.41 29.14
C ARG A 114 -4.36 -27.62 28.46
N SER A 115 -4.56 -27.86 27.16
CA SER A 115 -3.89 -28.90 26.36
C SER A 115 -2.58 -28.44 25.70
N SER A 116 -2.35 -27.13 25.51
CA SER A 116 -1.03 -26.60 25.11
C SER A 116 -0.03 -26.57 26.28
N ARG A 117 -0.46 -26.96 27.49
CA ARG A 117 0.41 -27.23 28.65
C ARG A 117 1.43 -28.34 28.42
N SER A 118 1.33 -29.10 27.31
CA SER A 118 2.24 -30.22 27.02
C SER A 118 3.28 -29.97 25.93
N ARG A 119 3.28 -28.83 25.20
CA ARG A 119 4.29 -28.61 24.14
C ARG A 119 5.40 -27.63 24.50
N VAL A 120 5.20 -26.66 25.40
CA VAL A 120 6.30 -25.78 25.86
C VAL A 120 6.03 -25.25 27.28
N ARG A 121 5.96 -26.14 28.28
CA ARG A 121 6.21 -25.74 29.67
C ARG A 121 7.64 -26.15 30.00
N ASN A 122 8.47 -25.15 30.30
CA ASN A 122 9.91 -25.23 30.62
C ASN A 122 10.75 -25.52 29.36
N ALA A 123 11.34 -24.55 28.66
CA ALA A 123 12.44 -23.69 29.14
C ALA A 123 13.45 -24.40 30.08
N HIS A 124 13.55 -25.73 30.01
CA HIS A 124 14.65 -26.52 30.52
C HIS A 124 15.21 -27.37 29.37
N LEU A 125 16.16 -26.77 28.65
CA LEU A 125 17.40 -27.40 28.18
C LEU A 125 17.36 -28.67 27.31
N THR A 126 16.25 -29.05 26.67
CA THR A 126 16.33 -30.13 25.66
C THR A 126 15.33 -29.96 24.52
N ILE A 127 15.65 -29.03 23.60
CA ILE A 127 15.03 -28.87 22.27
C ILE A 127 16.00 -29.32 21.13
N PRO A 128 16.49 -30.58 21.05
CA PRO A 128 17.11 -31.04 19.80
C PRO A 128 16.10 -31.65 18.83
N LYS A 129 15.29 -32.62 19.30
CA LYS A 129 14.46 -33.46 18.41
C LYS A 129 13.28 -32.73 17.77
N GLU A 130 12.83 -31.61 18.34
CA GLU A 130 11.73 -30.83 17.78
C GLU A 130 12.18 -29.91 16.63
N LEU A 131 13.47 -29.55 16.56
CA LEU A 131 14.00 -28.69 15.51
C LEU A 131 14.09 -29.40 14.14
N ASP A 132 14.14 -30.73 14.17
CA ASP A 132 14.20 -31.58 12.98
C ASP A 132 12.82 -31.89 12.38
N ARG A 133 11.73 -31.50 13.06
CA ARG A 133 10.38 -31.69 12.51
C ARG A 133 10.24 -30.91 11.19
N PRO A 134 9.59 -31.50 10.17
CA PRO A 134 9.23 -30.77 8.97
C PRO A 134 8.34 -29.57 9.31
N LEU A 135 8.73 -28.39 8.82
CA LEU A 135 7.97 -27.15 8.94
C LEU A 135 7.17 -26.92 7.65
N PRO A 136 6.01 -26.23 7.72
CA PRO A 136 5.18 -25.92 6.55
C PRO A 136 5.94 -25.28 5.37
N TRP A 137 6.97 -24.49 5.65
CA TRP A 137 7.77 -23.76 4.67
C TRP A 137 9.11 -24.43 4.34
N ASP A 138 9.41 -25.63 4.85
CA ASP A 138 10.69 -26.32 4.55
C ASP A 138 10.87 -26.61 3.05
N HIS A 139 9.79 -26.61 2.26
CA HIS A 139 9.84 -26.74 0.80
C HIS A 139 10.31 -25.46 0.08
N ILE A 140 10.48 -24.35 0.79
CA ILE A 140 10.97 -23.07 0.27
C ILE A 140 12.45 -22.95 0.60
N ASN A 141 13.30 -22.88 -0.44
CA ASN A 141 14.73 -22.65 -0.26
C ASN A 141 15.03 -21.14 -0.28
N THR A 142 15.41 -20.59 0.87
CA THR A 142 15.86 -19.18 1.00
C THR A 142 17.37 -19.00 0.85
N GLY A 143 18.11 -20.09 0.60
CA GLY A 143 19.57 -20.15 0.65
C GLY A 143 20.13 -20.33 2.06
N ILE A 144 19.36 -20.05 3.12
CA ILE A 144 19.84 -20.25 4.50
C ILE A 144 19.70 -21.72 4.89
N HIS A 145 20.78 -22.33 5.36
CA HIS A 145 20.78 -23.70 5.87
C HIS A 145 19.99 -23.80 7.18
N LYS A 146 19.09 -24.80 7.27
CA LYS A 146 18.28 -25.04 8.47
C LYS A 146 19.14 -25.32 9.70
N ASP A 147 20.26 -26.01 9.54
CA ASP A 147 21.18 -26.29 10.65
C ASP A 147 21.86 -25.01 11.17
N TRP A 148 22.21 -24.08 10.28
CA TRP A 148 22.69 -22.76 10.69
C TRP A 148 21.65 -22.00 11.52
N LEU A 149 20.36 -22.07 11.17
CA LEU A 149 19.28 -21.46 11.97
C LEU A 149 19.15 -22.09 13.36
N LYS A 150 19.43 -23.39 13.51
CA LYS A 150 19.44 -24.08 14.81
C LYS A 150 20.61 -23.58 15.67
N GLU A 151 21.79 -23.47 15.08
CA GLU A 151 22.97 -22.92 15.75
C GLU A 151 22.76 -21.45 16.14
N ASP A 152 22.17 -20.66 15.25
CA ASP A 152 21.91 -19.24 15.50
C ASP A 152 20.88 -19.03 16.62
N TRP A 153 19.90 -19.92 16.71
CA TRP A 153 18.96 -19.94 17.82
C TRP A 153 19.65 -20.25 19.15
N GLN A 154 20.58 -21.22 19.18
CA GLN A 154 21.38 -21.52 20.37
C GLN A 154 22.24 -20.31 20.78
N ARG A 155 22.92 -19.67 19.83
CA ARG A 155 23.66 -18.42 20.07
C ARG A 155 22.78 -17.34 20.69
N ALA A 156 21.57 -17.16 20.17
CA ALA A 156 20.63 -16.17 20.71
C ALA A 156 20.19 -16.48 22.15
N LEU A 157 20.01 -17.75 22.52
CA LEU A 157 19.72 -18.15 23.90
C LEU A 157 20.88 -17.87 24.86
N GLU A 158 22.10 -17.94 24.36
CA GLU A 158 23.33 -17.61 25.08
C GLU A 158 23.64 -16.10 25.08
N ALA A 159 22.73 -15.28 24.52
CA ALA A 159 22.93 -13.85 24.28
C ALA A 159 24.17 -13.51 23.44
N ALA A 160 24.65 -14.47 22.63
CA ALA A 160 25.71 -14.26 21.66
C ALA A 160 25.16 -13.56 20.41
N THR A 161 25.97 -12.67 19.83
CA THR A 161 25.65 -11.96 18.59
C THR A 161 26.42 -12.56 17.42
N VAL A 162 25.81 -12.51 16.23
CA VAL A 162 26.51 -12.82 14.98
C VAL A 162 26.96 -11.51 14.34
N PRO A 163 28.25 -11.34 14.04
CA PRO A 163 28.75 -10.13 13.40
C PRO A 163 28.25 -10.01 11.95
N ASP A 164 28.24 -8.78 11.43
CA ASP A 164 27.83 -8.52 10.05
C ASP A 164 28.82 -9.16 9.07
N CYS A 165 28.34 -10.17 8.33
CA CYS A 165 29.16 -10.91 7.38
C CYS A 165 29.63 -10.10 6.16
N SER A 166 29.10 -8.89 5.97
CA SER A 166 29.56 -7.98 4.93
C SER A 166 30.87 -7.31 5.31
N PHE A 167 31.06 -6.98 6.59
CA PHE A 167 32.19 -6.14 7.05
C PHE A 167 33.21 -6.87 7.91
N ASP A 168 32.82 -8.00 8.51
CA ASP A 168 33.69 -8.78 9.40
C ASP A 168 34.06 -10.12 8.75
N ARG A 169 33.26 -11.16 8.98
CA ARG A 169 33.53 -12.52 8.52
C ARG A 169 32.27 -13.27 8.14
N CYS A 170 32.39 -14.14 7.15
CA CYS A 170 31.30 -15.01 6.73
C CYS A 170 30.75 -15.82 7.92
N SER A 171 29.43 -15.80 8.10
CA SER A 171 28.74 -16.57 9.14
C SER A 171 28.42 -18.00 8.72
N HIS A 172 28.75 -18.38 7.47
CA HIS A 172 28.43 -19.67 6.86
C HIS A 172 26.93 -20.04 6.92
N CYS A 173 26.06 -19.05 6.72
CA CYS A 173 24.61 -19.25 6.74
C CYS A 173 24.06 -20.06 5.55
N GLY A 174 24.84 -20.24 4.48
CA GLY A 174 24.46 -20.98 3.27
C GLY A 174 24.06 -20.12 2.08
N VAL A 175 23.82 -18.82 2.28
CA VAL A 175 23.32 -17.93 1.22
C VAL A 175 24.37 -17.68 0.14
N CYS A 176 25.61 -17.36 0.54
CA CYS A 176 26.69 -17.15 -0.42
C CYS A 176 27.21 -18.50 -0.95
N GLY A 177 27.43 -18.59 -2.26
CA GLY A 177 27.90 -19.81 -2.91
C GLY A 177 28.05 -19.63 -4.42
N PRO A 178 28.38 -20.69 -5.18
CA PRO A 178 28.60 -20.61 -6.62
C PRO A 178 27.41 -20.03 -7.40
N ASP A 179 26.18 -20.30 -6.96
CA ASP A 179 24.97 -19.89 -7.66
C ASP A 179 24.54 -18.44 -7.35
N LEU A 180 24.72 -18.00 -6.10
CA LEU A 180 24.26 -16.69 -5.61
C LEU A 180 25.38 -15.65 -5.47
N GLY A 181 26.64 -16.08 -5.63
CA GLY A 181 27.83 -15.25 -5.44
C GLY A 181 28.14 -14.98 -3.96
N HIS A 182 29.05 -14.03 -3.74
CA HIS A 182 29.42 -13.55 -2.41
C HIS A 182 28.97 -12.10 -2.22
N ASN A 183 28.79 -11.68 -0.98
CA ASN A 183 28.53 -10.28 -0.65
C ASN A 183 29.65 -9.40 -1.23
N VAL A 184 29.25 -8.44 -2.05
CA VAL A 184 30.14 -7.40 -2.57
C VAL A 184 29.85 -6.13 -1.79
N VAL A 185 30.78 -5.74 -0.93
CA VAL A 185 30.72 -4.44 -0.27
C VAL A 185 31.10 -3.38 -1.28
N ILE A 186 30.14 -2.55 -1.66
CA ILE A 186 30.38 -1.37 -2.48
C ILE A 186 30.78 -0.25 -1.53
N GLU A 187 31.95 0.34 -1.74
CA GLU A 187 32.36 1.53 -0.99
C GLU A 187 31.29 2.62 -1.17
N PRO A 188 30.70 3.14 -0.09
CA PRO A 188 29.73 4.20 -0.21
C PRO A 188 30.41 5.43 -0.81
N ALA A 189 29.74 6.08 -1.76
CA ALA A 189 30.19 7.38 -2.25
C ALA A 189 30.39 8.33 -1.05
N PRO A 190 31.40 9.22 -1.11
CA PRO A 190 31.65 10.15 -0.03
C PRO A 190 30.36 10.91 0.28
N VAL A 191 30.04 10.99 1.58
CA VAL A 191 28.87 11.76 2.04
C VAL A 191 29.07 13.20 1.51
N PRO A 192 28.14 13.73 0.68
CA PRO A 192 28.28 15.08 0.17
C PRO A 192 28.41 16.07 1.33
N GLU A 193 29.28 17.06 1.20
CA GLU A 193 29.33 18.14 2.18
C GLU A 193 27.96 18.80 2.31
N PHE A 194 27.56 19.06 3.56
CA PHE A 194 26.28 19.67 3.84
C PHE A 194 26.25 21.10 3.29
N ALA A 195 25.63 21.27 2.11
CA ALA A 195 25.50 22.56 1.43
C ALA A 195 24.44 23.50 2.06
N GLY A 196 24.06 23.25 3.31
CA GLY A 196 22.97 23.97 3.98
C GLY A 196 21.60 23.34 3.78
N GLN A 197 20.60 23.85 4.51
CA GLN A 197 19.22 23.41 4.35
C GLN A 197 18.68 23.91 3.00
N PHE A 198 18.00 23.03 2.26
CA PHE A 198 17.29 23.40 1.04
C PHE A 198 16.37 24.58 1.32
N LYS A 199 16.60 25.71 0.63
CA LYS A 199 15.72 26.87 0.66
C LYS A 199 14.82 26.81 -0.58
N PRO A 200 13.53 26.47 -0.42
CA PRO A 200 12.61 26.38 -1.54
C PRO A 200 12.45 27.75 -2.21
N LYS A 201 12.54 27.81 -3.54
CA LYS A 201 12.16 29.02 -4.27
C LYS A 201 10.64 29.16 -4.21
N THR A 202 10.14 30.24 -3.59
CA THR A 202 8.69 30.46 -3.38
C THR A 202 8.10 31.51 -4.32
N ALA A 203 8.96 32.22 -5.06
CA ALA A 203 8.55 33.16 -6.10
C ALA A 203 7.65 32.48 -7.15
N LYS A 204 6.75 33.25 -7.74
CA LYS A 204 5.84 32.80 -8.80
C LYS A 204 6.03 33.75 -9.99
N ALA A 205 6.90 33.37 -10.91
CA ALA A 205 7.15 34.15 -12.11
C ALA A 205 6.11 33.82 -13.20
N LEU A 206 5.77 32.53 -13.32
CA LEU A 206 4.94 32.02 -14.42
C LEU A 206 4.08 30.85 -13.94
N ARG A 207 2.87 30.72 -14.50
CA ARG A 207 2.12 29.46 -14.45
C ARG A 207 2.04 28.87 -15.85
N LEU A 208 2.39 27.59 -15.96
CA LEU A 208 2.18 26.80 -17.16
C LEU A 208 1.04 25.81 -16.91
N ARG A 209 0.01 25.87 -17.77
CA ARG A 209 -1.07 24.89 -17.80
C ARG A 209 -0.75 23.82 -18.81
N VAL A 210 -0.85 22.56 -18.40
CA VAL A 210 -0.41 21.41 -19.18
C VAL A 210 -1.58 20.45 -19.35
N TRP A 211 -1.83 20.05 -20.59
CA TRP A 211 -2.78 18.99 -20.93
C TRP A 211 -2.02 17.70 -21.19
N PHE A 212 -2.42 16.63 -20.53
CA PHE A 212 -1.73 15.35 -20.59
C PHE A 212 -2.69 14.17 -20.66
N GLY A 213 -2.17 13.04 -21.15
CA GLY A 213 -2.89 11.76 -21.17
C GLY A 213 -2.45 10.85 -20.04
N LYS A 214 -3.27 9.86 -19.73
CA LYS A 214 -2.99 8.75 -18.84
C LYS A 214 -3.48 7.48 -19.54
N LEU A 215 -2.59 6.85 -20.29
CA LEU A 215 -2.89 5.81 -21.26
C LEU A 215 -2.34 4.45 -20.83
N GLY A 216 -2.98 3.38 -21.30
CA GLY A 216 -2.58 1.99 -21.01
C GLY A 216 -2.43 1.73 -19.52
N ASP A 217 -1.31 1.13 -19.14
CA ASP A 217 -1.02 0.75 -17.74
C ASP A 217 -0.93 1.93 -16.79
N MET A 218 -0.80 3.17 -17.30
CA MET A 218 -0.88 4.34 -16.45
C MET A 218 -2.25 4.47 -15.79
N ALA A 219 -3.30 3.79 -16.27
CA ALA A 219 -4.58 3.63 -15.57
C ALA A 219 -4.42 3.15 -14.12
N LEU A 220 -3.42 2.31 -13.84
CA LEU A 220 -3.13 1.74 -12.52
C LEU A 220 -2.32 2.66 -11.60
N VAL A 221 -1.93 3.85 -12.07
CA VAL A 221 -1.28 4.86 -11.25
C VAL A 221 -2.35 5.73 -10.58
N GLY A 222 -2.37 5.76 -9.25
CA GLY A 222 -3.30 6.59 -8.50
C GLY A 222 -2.98 8.09 -8.60
N HIS A 223 -3.88 8.93 -8.11
CA HIS A 223 -3.71 10.40 -8.15
C HIS A 223 -2.43 10.88 -7.46
N LEU A 224 -2.17 10.41 -6.23
CA LEU A 224 -0.98 10.82 -5.47
C LEU A 224 0.32 10.38 -6.15
N ASP A 225 0.32 9.21 -6.79
CA ASP A 225 1.49 8.72 -7.50
C ASP A 225 1.69 9.43 -8.84
N THR A 226 0.61 9.86 -9.49
CA THR A 226 0.66 10.75 -10.67
C THR A 226 1.26 12.11 -10.30
N ALA A 227 0.87 12.69 -9.15
CA ALA A 227 1.47 13.93 -8.66
C ALA A 227 2.99 13.76 -8.36
N LYS A 228 3.38 12.66 -7.72
CA LYS A 228 4.79 12.32 -7.47
C LYS A 228 5.56 12.06 -8.77
N LEU A 229 4.92 11.48 -9.78
CA LEU A 229 5.52 11.28 -11.11
C LEU A 229 5.92 12.63 -11.71
N PHE A 230 5.01 13.61 -11.72
CA PHE A 230 5.31 14.96 -12.20
C PHE A 230 6.39 15.65 -11.38
N GLU A 231 6.37 15.54 -10.05
CA GLU A 231 7.43 16.08 -9.19
C GLU A 231 8.80 15.50 -9.56
N ARG A 232 8.90 14.17 -9.70
CA ARG A 232 10.14 13.49 -10.07
C ARG A 232 10.59 13.86 -11.48
N ALA A 233 9.66 13.94 -12.44
CA ALA A 233 9.95 14.31 -13.82
C ALA A 233 10.47 15.75 -13.90
N ALA A 234 9.78 16.69 -13.25
CA ALA A 234 10.19 18.10 -13.20
C ALA A 234 11.56 18.27 -12.55
N ARG A 235 11.83 17.56 -11.45
CA ARG A 235 13.15 17.58 -10.81
C ARG A 235 14.26 17.04 -11.71
N ARG A 236 14.03 15.90 -12.39
CA ARG A 236 15.01 15.33 -13.36
C ARG A 236 15.21 16.21 -14.59
N ALA A 237 14.20 16.97 -14.97
CA ALA A 237 14.23 17.92 -16.07
C ALA A 237 14.85 19.28 -15.69
N ALA A 238 15.22 19.46 -14.42
CA ALA A 238 15.67 20.73 -13.84
C ALA A 238 14.68 21.88 -14.09
N ILE A 239 13.37 21.59 -14.05
CA ILE A 239 12.32 22.60 -14.18
C ILE A 239 12.25 23.40 -12.87
N PRO A 240 12.25 24.75 -12.92
CA PRO A 240 12.34 25.60 -11.73
C PRO A 240 11.00 25.78 -11.01
N VAL A 241 10.38 24.67 -10.60
CA VAL A 241 9.07 24.65 -9.92
C VAL A 241 9.11 25.46 -8.60
N SER A 242 8.14 26.34 -8.43
CA SER A 242 7.92 27.11 -7.21
C SER A 242 7.37 26.23 -6.08
N PHE A 243 7.63 26.60 -4.82
CA PHE A 243 7.21 25.86 -3.65
C PHE A 243 6.20 26.62 -2.78
N SER A 244 5.44 25.88 -1.97
CA SER A 244 4.55 26.43 -0.96
C SER A 244 5.29 27.05 0.21
N ASN A 245 4.67 28.06 0.85
CA ASN A 245 5.16 28.64 2.10
C ASN A 245 4.63 27.78 3.25
N GLY A 246 5.52 27.23 4.09
CA GLY A 246 5.11 26.46 5.26
C GLY A 246 6.21 25.55 5.83
N PHE A 247 5.90 24.87 6.93
CA PHE A 247 6.82 23.96 7.61
C PHE A 247 7.21 22.73 6.76
N ARG A 248 6.38 22.38 5.76
CA ARG A 248 6.66 21.34 4.75
C ARG A 248 6.42 21.93 3.35
N PRO A 249 7.43 22.57 2.75
CA PRO A 249 7.33 23.13 1.41
C PRO A 249 7.03 22.03 0.40
N SER A 250 5.98 22.22 -0.38
CA SER A 250 5.54 21.31 -1.44
C SER A 250 5.67 21.99 -2.80
N PRO A 251 6.09 21.27 -3.85
CA PRO A 251 6.14 21.82 -5.20
C PRO A 251 4.73 22.21 -5.63
N ARG A 252 4.62 23.36 -6.31
CA ARG A 252 3.33 23.90 -6.78
C ARG A 252 2.95 23.29 -8.12
N ILE A 253 2.64 22.01 -8.07
CA ILE A 253 2.10 21.21 -9.18
C ILE A 253 0.68 20.82 -8.78
N LYS A 254 -0.32 21.25 -9.53
CA LYS A 254 -1.74 21.09 -9.17
C LYS A 254 -2.50 20.46 -10.32
N ILE A 255 -2.83 19.17 -10.17
CA ILE A 255 -3.70 18.46 -11.09
C ILE A 255 -5.13 19.00 -10.89
N ALA A 256 -5.83 19.29 -11.97
CA ALA A 256 -7.13 19.95 -11.96
C ALA A 256 -8.22 19.08 -11.35
N SER A 257 -8.24 17.78 -11.69
CA SER A 257 -9.18 16.80 -11.18
C SER A 257 -8.48 15.48 -10.88
N ALA A 258 -8.97 14.74 -9.90
CA ALA A 258 -8.43 13.43 -9.57
C ALA A 258 -9.18 12.35 -10.37
N LEU A 259 -8.45 11.62 -11.20
CA LEU A 259 -9.00 10.49 -11.94
C LEU A 259 -9.10 9.25 -11.02
N PRO A 260 -10.21 8.48 -11.06
CA PRO A 260 -10.30 7.20 -10.36
C PRO A 260 -9.20 6.23 -10.80
N LEU A 261 -8.78 5.37 -9.87
CA LEU A 261 -7.85 4.29 -10.17
C LEU A 261 -8.48 3.33 -11.19
N GLY A 262 -7.73 2.92 -12.21
CA GLY A 262 -8.19 2.03 -13.28
C GLY A 262 -8.76 2.76 -14.50
N THR A 263 -8.88 4.08 -14.47
CA THR A 263 -9.38 4.87 -15.61
C THR A 263 -8.23 5.46 -16.43
N THR A 264 -8.39 5.44 -17.75
CA THR A 264 -7.53 6.17 -18.70
C THR A 264 -8.13 7.53 -19.03
N SER A 265 -7.30 8.48 -19.47
CA SER A 265 -7.77 9.80 -19.90
C SER A 265 -6.86 10.37 -20.99
N SER A 266 -7.43 11.21 -21.84
CA SER A 266 -6.73 11.93 -22.92
C SER A 266 -6.80 13.45 -22.77
N GLY A 267 -7.30 13.95 -21.64
CA GLY A 267 -7.61 15.37 -21.45
C GLY A 267 -7.38 15.90 -20.04
N GLU A 268 -6.52 15.26 -19.25
CA GLU A 268 -6.23 15.73 -17.90
C GLU A 268 -5.45 17.05 -17.95
N ILE A 269 -5.64 17.88 -16.93
CA ILE A 269 -5.01 19.19 -16.83
C ILE A 269 -4.19 19.26 -15.54
N VAL A 270 -2.99 19.83 -15.62
CA VAL A 270 -2.14 20.13 -14.47
C VAL A 270 -1.51 21.51 -14.62
N ASP A 271 -1.56 22.31 -13.56
CA ASP A 271 -0.91 23.62 -13.49
C ASP A 271 0.45 23.48 -12.78
N PHE A 272 1.51 23.99 -13.38
CA PHE A 272 2.83 24.17 -12.77
C PHE A 272 3.05 25.66 -12.49
N GLU A 273 3.34 26.04 -11.24
CA GLU A 273 3.84 27.38 -10.93
C GLU A 273 5.37 27.34 -10.89
N LEU A 274 6.03 28.19 -11.66
CA LEU A 274 7.48 28.28 -11.77
C LEU A 274 8.01 29.49 -11.02
N SER A 275 9.23 29.36 -10.50
CA SER A 275 9.96 30.42 -9.81
C SER A 275 10.73 31.34 -10.74
N GLU A 276 10.84 30.97 -12.01
CA GLU A 276 11.60 31.63 -13.08
C GLU A 276 10.75 31.56 -14.36
N GLU A 277 10.93 32.50 -15.28
CA GLU A 277 10.35 32.37 -16.62
C GLU A 277 11.01 31.21 -17.37
N MET A 278 10.22 30.54 -18.22
CA MET A 278 10.68 29.44 -19.05
C MET A 278 9.79 29.38 -20.29
N ASP A 279 10.40 29.18 -21.45
CA ASP A 279 9.66 29.01 -22.69
C ASP A 279 8.77 27.75 -22.62
N ALA A 280 7.55 27.85 -23.14
CA ALA A 280 6.57 26.76 -23.04
C ALA A 280 6.94 25.54 -23.91
N ILE A 281 7.62 25.76 -25.03
CA ILE A 281 8.09 24.67 -25.92
C ILE A 281 9.25 23.95 -25.25
N GLU A 282 10.20 24.70 -24.69
CA GLU A 282 11.32 24.15 -23.92
C GLU A 282 10.81 23.33 -22.72
N PHE A 283 9.86 23.89 -21.94
CA PHE A 283 9.24 23.19 -20.82
C PHE A 283 8.59 21.89 -21.26
N LYS A 284 7.80 21.93 -22.35
CA LYS A 284 7.12 20.75 -22.89
C LYS A 284 8.13 19.67 -23.23
N GLN A 285 9.20 20.02 -23.95
CA GLN A 285 10.23 19.07 -24.38
C GLN A 285 10.92 18.42 -23.17
N ARG A 286 11.47 19.24 -22.26
CA ARG A 286 12.20 18.73 -21.09
C ARG A 286 11.32 17.87 -20.18
N LEU A 287 10.05 18.23 -20.00
CA LEU A 287 9.12 17.44 -19.20
C LEU A 287 8.80 16.10 -19.89
N SER A 288 8.51 16.14 -21.18
CA SER A 288 8.15 14.95 -21.98
C SER A 288 9.27 13.92 -21.99
N ASP A 289 10.53 14.35 -22.14
CA ASP A 289 11.72 13.48 -22.14
C ASP A 289 11.93 12.73 -20.81
N ARG A 290 11.24 13.15 -19.74
CA ARG A 290 11.33 12.54 -18.41
C ARG A 290 10.05 11.83 -17.99
N LEU A 291 9.02 11.83 -18.82
CA LEU A 291 7.75 11.13 -18.58
C LEU A 291 7.71 9.78 -19.30
N PRO A 292 7.00 8.78 -18.76
CA PRO A 292 6.77 7.53 -19.47
C PRO A 292 5.84 7.75 -20.68
N PRO A 293 5.92 6.90 -21.73
CA PRO A 293 5.11 7.04 -22.94
C PRO A 293 3.60 7.07 -22.70
N GLY A 294 3.12 6.42 -21.63
CA GLY A 294 1.71 6.43 -21.23
C GLY A 294 1.23 7.76 -20.62
N VAL A 295 2.11 8.75 -20.46
CA VAL A 295 1.76 10.11 -19.97
C VAL A 295 2.19 11.16 -21.01
N PRO A 296 1.59 11.16 -22.20
CA PRO A 296 1.93 12.12 -23.23
C PRO A 296 1.52 13.54 -22.82
N ILE A 297 2.34 14.54 -23.19
CA ILE A 297 1.99 15.96 -23.05
C ILE A 297 1.44 16.48 -24.38
N TYR A 298 0.17 16.84 -24.40
CA TYR A 298 -0.49 17.33 -25.62
C TYR A 298 -0.24 18.82 -25.83
N ARG A 299 -0.46 19.63 -24.79
CA ARG A 299 -0.43 21.09 -24.88
C ARG A 299 0.18 21.69 -23.60
N VAL A 300 0.91 22.78 -23.75
CA VAL A 300 1.44 23.59 -22.64
C VAL A 300 1.17 25.04 -22.98
N GLU A 301 0.61 25.79 -22.03
CA GLU A 301 0.32 27.21 -22.22
C GLU A 301 0.72 28.05 -21.02
N PRO A 302 1.34 29.23 -21.24
CA PRO A 302 1.47 30.22 -20.20
C PRO A 302 0.10 30.77 -19.83
N VAL A 303 -0.16 30.86 -18.53
CA VAL A 303 -1.40 31.38 -17.97
C VAL A 303 -1.05 32.45 -16.95
N ASP A 304 -1.73 33.58 -17.04
CA ASP A 304 -1.59 34.66 -16.07
C ASP A 304 -1.88 34.13 -14.64
N LEU A 305 -1.05 34.53 -13.67
CA LEU A 305 -1.18 34.12 -12.28
C LEU A 305 -2.50 34.56 -11.64
N ALA A 306 -3.13 35.63 -12.14
CA ALA A 306 -4.43 36.14 -11.71
C ALA A 306 -5.59 35.24 -12.16
N ILE A 307 -5.42 34.46 -13.25
CA ILE A 307 -6.43 33.50 -13.69
C ILE A 307 -6.54 32.38 -12.64
N PRO A 308 -7.76 31.92 -12.29
CA PRO A 308 -7.93 30.81 -11.37
C PRO A 308 -7.21 29.52 -11.82
N ALA A 309 -6.80 28.71 -10.85
CA ALA A 309 -6.22 27.39 -11.13
C ALA A 309 -7.22 26.50 -11.88
N ALA A 310 -6.71 25.56 -12.67
CA ALA A 310 -7.52 24.69 -13.52
C ALA A 310 -8.60 23.93 -12.73
N SER A 311 -8.30 23.56 -11.48
CA SER A 311 -9.25 22.90 -10.58
C SER A 311 -10.50 23.71 -10.24
N ARG A 312 -10.49 25.04 -10.47
CA ARG A 312 -11.68 25.91 -10.30
C ARG A 312 -12.38 26.23 -11.62
N LEU A 313 -11.71 26.03 -12.75
CA LEU A 313 -12.23 26.35 -14.08
C LEU A 313 -12.81 25.13 -14.79
N LEU A 314 -12.57 23.93 -14.27
CA LEU A 314 -13.08 22.69 -14.87
C LEU A 314 -14.59 22.60 -14.64
N GLU A 315 -15.35 22.72 -15.73
CA GLU A 315 -16.82 22.72 -15.69
C GLU A 315 -17.44 21.38 -16.10
N LYS A 316 -16.74 20.62 -16.96
CA LYS A 316 -17.28 19.42 -17.62
C LYS A 316 -16.20 18.35 -17.75
N ALA A 317 -16.65 17.11 -17.83
CA ALA A 317 -15.86 15.95 -18.20
C ALA A 317 -16.64 15.14 -19.23
N GLU A 318 -15.92 14.57 -20.20
CA GLU A 318 -16.48 13.66 -21.20
C GLU A 318 -15.99 12.24 -20.87
N TYR A 319 -16.92 11.29 -20.89
CA TYR A 319 -16.63 9.90 -20.60
C TYR A 319 -16.84 9.08 -21.87
N PHE A 320 -15.82 8.31 -22.23
CA PHE A 320 -15.92 7.27 -23.24
C PHE A 320 -16.02 5.93 -22.53
N ILE A 321 -17.13 5.23 -22.74
CA ILE A 321 -17.37 3.92 -22.14
C ILE A 321 -17.55 2.94 -23.29
N GLU A 322 -16.65 1.97 -23.36
CA GLU A 322 -16.81 0.83 -24.26
C GLU A 322 -17.68 -0.22 -23.55
N VAL A 323 -18.76 -0.62 -24.21
CA VAL A 323 -19.74 -1.56 -23.65
C VAL A 323 -19.86 -2.74 -24.59
N ALA A 324 -19.79 -3.95 -24.06
CA ALA A 324 -20.05 -5.18 -24.79
C ALA A 324 -21.36 -5.81 -24.31
N ALA A 325 -22.24 -6.15 -25.24
CA ALA A 325 -23.50 -6.83 -24.93
C ALA A 325 -23.30 -8.35 -24.95
N ILE A 326 -23.79 -9.03 -23.92
CA ILE A 326 -23.91 -10.49 -23.93
C ILE A 326 -25.34 -10.81 -24.36
N VAL A 327 -25.53 -11.12 -25.64
CA VAL A 327 -26.85 -11.42 -26.21
C VAL A 327 -26.98 -12.92 -26.45
N PRO A 328 -27.91 -13.62 -25.78
CA PRO A 328 -28.24 -15.00 -26.13
C PRO A 328 -28.84 -15.05 -27.55
N ASN A 329 -28.44 -16.04 -28.34
CA ASN A 329 -29.05 -16.41 -29.62
C ASN A 329 -28.94 -15.42 -30.79
N GLY A 330 -27.74 -14.88 -31.08
CA GLY A 330 -27.46 -14.23 -32.38
C GLY A 330 -28.31 -12.99 -32.70
N LEU A 331 -28.98 -12.42 -31.70
CA LEU A 331 -29.72 -11.18 -31.83
C LEU A 331 -28.73 -10.00 -31.84
N GLU A 332 -28.88 -9.12 -32.81
CA GLU A 332 -28.14 -7.86 -32.90
C GLU A 332 -28.48 -6.97 -31.68
N PRO A 333 -27.47 -6.43 -30.96
CA PRO A 333 -27.72 -5.52 -29.85
C PRO A 333 -28.39 -4.23 -30.35
N SER A 334 -29.55 -3.89 -29.80
CA SER A 334 -30.25 -2.64 -30.13
C SER A 334 -29.70 -1.47 -29.28
N TRP A 335 -28.43 -1.12 -29.51
CA TRP A 335 -27.70 -0.10 -28.76
C TRP A 335 -28.47 1.23 -28.68
N GLY A 336 -29.00 1.70 -29.81
CA GLY A 336 -29.72 2.97 -29.87
C GLY A 336 -30.96 3.00 -28.95
N SER A 337 -31.74 1.91 -28.90
CA SER A 337 -32.91 1.84 -28.01
C SER A 337 -32.51 1.72 -26.54
N TRP A 338 -31.45 0.98 -26.23
CA TRP A 338 -30.99 0.80 -24.86
C TRP A 338 -30.38 2.08 -24.29
N VAL A 339 -29.54 2.76 -25.05
CA VAL A 339 -28.98 4.07 -24.69
C VAL A 339 -30.12 5.08 -24.51
N LYS A 340 -31.08 5.12 -25.43
CA LYS A 340 -32.25 5.99 -25.29
C LYS A 340 -33.05 5.66 -24.03
N GLY A 341 -33.31 4.38 -23.74
CA GLY A 341 -34.01 3.95 -22.54
C GLY A 341 -33.30 4.37 -21.25
N VAL A 342 -31.97 4.33 -21.22
CA VAL A 342 -31.16 4.82 -20.08
C VAL A 342 -31.21 6.35 -19.97
N MET A 343 -31.11 7.07 -21.08
CA MET A 343 -31.14 8.55 -21.09
C MET A 343 -32.53 9.12 -20.76
N ASP A 344 -33.59 8.41 -21.11
CA ASP A 344 -34.98 8.78 -20.81
C ASP A 344 -35.40 8.33 -19.40
N ALA A 345 -34.60 7.51 -18.72
CA ALA A 345 -34.90 7.04 -17.37
C ALA A 345 -34.83 8.19 -16.36
N THR A 346 -35.85 8.30 -15.50
CA THR A 346 -35.90 9.29 -14.41
C THR A 346 -35.12 8.84 -13.18
N SER A 347 -34.86 7.53 -13.05
CA SER A 347 -34.05 6.95 -11.99
C SER A 347 -33.25 5.75 -12.51
N LEU A 348 -32.05 5.58 -11.96
CA LEU A 348 -31.24 4.37 -12.18
C LEU A 348 -31.30 3.52 -10.91
N LEU A 349 -31.66 2.26 -11.08
CA LEU A 349 -31.61 1.25 -10.02
C LEU A 349 -30.21 0.67 -9.97
N TRP A 350 -29.58 0.68 -8.79
CA TRP A 350 -28.36 -0.08 -8.55
C TRP A 350 -28.46 -0.82 -7.23
N SER A 351 -27.87 -2.01 -7.17
CA SER A 351 -27.70 -2.75 -5.92
C SER A 351 -26.43 -2.26 -5.22
N LYS A 352 -26.55 -1.95 -3.93
CA LYS A 352 -25.40 -1.69 -3.08
C LYS A 352 -25.32 -2.80 -2.05
N ARG A 353 -24.20 -3.53 -2.05
CA ARG A 353 -23.91 -4.50 -1.00
C ARG A 353 -23.55 -3.75 0.28
N THR A 354 -24.37 -3.93 1.31
CA THR A 354 -24.18 -3.32 2.63
C THR A 354 -23.83 -4.39 3.67
N LYS A 355 -23.43 -3.96 4.88
CA LYS A 355 -23.15 -4.89 6.00
C LYS A 355 -24.35 -5.78 6.36
N SER A 356 -25.58 -5.38 5.98
CA SER A 356 -26.82 -6.13 6.24
C SER A 356 -27.40 -6.83 4.99
N GLY A 357 -26.62 -6.95 3.90
CA GLY A 357 -27.04 -7.60 2.66
C GLY A 357 -27.16 -6.64 1.47
N ASP A 358 -27.61 -7.17 0.33
CA ASP A 358 -27.82 -6.39 -0.90
C ASP A 358 -29.06 -5.53 -0.77
N ARG A 359 -28.88 -4.20 -0.86
CA ARG A 359 -29.98 -3.25 -0.85
C ARG A 359 -30.12 -2.62 -2.24
N LEU A 360 -31.27 -2.86 -2.87
CA LEU A 360 -31.68 -2.13 -4.06
C LEU A 360 -31.90 -0.67 -3.69
N SER A 361 -31.20 0.22 -4.38
CA SER A 361 -31.30 1.66 -4.23
C SER A 361 -31.65 2.28 -5.58
N ALA A 362 -32.48 3.33 -5.55
CA ALA A 362 -32.79 4.13 -6.72
C ALA A 362 -32.21 5.53 -6.51
N GLY A 363 -31.48 6.05 -7.49
CA GLY A 363 -31.05 7.44 -7.49
C GLY A 363 -31.56 8.17 -8.73
N PRO A 364 -31.77 9.49 -8.65
CA PRO A 364 -32.21 10.29 -9.79
C PRO A 364 -31.14 10.28 -10.89
N VAL A 365 -31.57 10.18 -12.15
CA VAL A 365 -30.67 10.42 -13.29
C VAL A 365 -30.50 11.92 -13.43
N SER A 366 -29.37 12.44 -12.96
CA SER A 366 -28.97 13.81 -13.30
C SER A 366 -28.33 13.79 -14.68
N VAL A 367 -29.15 13.93 -15.73
CA VAL A 367 -28.64 14.17 -17.08
C VAL A 367 -27.98 15.55 -17.07
N PRO A 368 -26.66 15.70 -17.31
CA PRO A 368 -26.10 17.01 -17.60
C PRO A 368 -26.76 17.46 -18.90
N GLN A 369 -27.59 18.51 -18.86
CA GLN A 369 -28.14 19.06 -20.09
C GLN A 369 -26.98 19.44 -21.01
N VAL A 370 -26.85 18.73 -22.13
CA VAL A 370 -26.04 19.18 -23.26
C VAL A 370 -26.68 20.48 -23.74
N GLN A 371 -26.21 21.61 -23.23
CA GLN A 371 -26.54 22.91 -23.81
C GLN A 371 -25.99 22.90 -25.23
N ARG A 372 -26.89 22.69 -26.20
CA ARG A 372 -26.60 22.94 -27.61
C ARG A 372 -26.09 24.39 -27.72
N PRO A 373 -24.95 24.64 -28.41
CA PRO A 373 -24.50 26.00 -28.61
C PRO A 373 -25.62 26.76 -29.33
N LYS A 374 -26.05 27.88 -28.75
CA LYS A 374 -26.84 28.86 -29.48
C LYS A 374 -26.00 29.27 -30.68
N GLN A 375 -26.42 28.88 -31.88
CA GLN A 375 -25.99 29.55 -33.10
C GLN A 375 -26.35 31.03 -32.94
N LYS A 376 -25.36 31.84 -32.55
CA LYS A 376 -25.31 33.24 -32.94
C LYS A 376 -24.19 33.33 -33.96
N GLY A 377 -24.58 33.52 -35.22
CA GLY A 377 -23.63 33.89 -36.25
C GLY A 377 -22.98 35.22 -35.88
N GLN A 378 -21.67 35.33 -36.09
CA GLN A 378 -21.07 36.19 -37.10
C GLN A 378 -19.55 36.21 -36.93
N ALA A 379 -18.88 35.98 -38.07
CA ALA A 379 -17.61 36.54 -38.53
C ALA A 379 -16.29 36.32 -37.74
N GLN A 380 -15.39 35.60 -38.45
CA GLN A 380 -13.92 35.52 -38.41
C GLN A 380 -13.21 34.91 -37.19
#